data_AF-A0A8J3UQU2-F1
#
_entry.id   AF-A0A8J3UQU2-F1
#
_cell.length_a   1.000
_cell.length_b   1.000
_cell.length_c   1.000
_cell.angle_alpha   90.00
_cell.angle_beta   90.00
_cell.angle_gamma   90.00
#
_symmetry.space_group_name_H-M   'P 1'
#
loop_
_entity.id
_entity.type
_entity.pdbx_description
1 polymer ?
#
loop_
_entity_poly.entity_id
_entity_poly.type
_entity_poly.pdbx_seq_one_letter_code
_entity_poly.pdbx_strand_id
1 'polypeptide(L)'
;MESIQRLLRDRGTSTLEAILVTLELMRPKQGTLAEARDAVLLSAARNDALHQHETLMASYEAIGSDEIDQRSGLSSSTRDPKQRRHDMDVDHIIEQLDNVVRALLADFESKYGYPPGTNTTVLADGDEELRALSQELGAPLPADISAFFGAIAEVSLPDLWNGYFIGPPNWIAELHNSREPRFIRHGTTTQEVMIIAANGGGMLYAAPLPDGRPILALPNSAIQNGIYDADVAGFGLVAANLDEFMRTLITAGLAEDSTDPFDPYQQN
;
A
#
# COMPACT_ATOMS: atom_id res chain seq x y z
N MET A 1 -30.47 -13.31 -11.29
CA MET A 1 -29.20 -13.95 -11.68
C MET A 1 -28.94 -13.85 -13.18
N GLU A 2 -29.79 -14.41 -14.06
CA GLU A 2 -29.60 -14.28 -15.52
C GLU A 2 -29.61 -12.83 -16.03
N SER A 3 -30.45 -11.95 -15.48
CA SER A 3 -30.47 -10.53 -15.87
C SER A 3 -29.18 -9.77 -15.53
N ILE A 4 -28.46 -10.19 -14.49
CA ILE A 4 -27.19 -9.59 -14.05
C ILE A 4 -26.05 -10.07 -14.95
N GLN A 5 -26.02 -11.37 -15.28
CA GLN A 5 -25.05 -11.91 -16.24
C GLN A 5 -25.26 -11.38 -17.66
N ARG A 6 -26.50 -11.08 -18.04
CA ARG A 6 -26.82 -10.44 -19.34
C ARG A 6 -26.35 -8.98 -19.38
N LEU A 7 -26.39 -8.27 -18.25
CA LEU A 7 -25.92 -6.88 -18.15
C LEU A 7 -24.39 -6.78 -18.21
N LEU A 8 -23.68 -7.69 -17.54
CA LEU A 8 -22.21 -7.79 -17.58
C LEU A 8 -21.66 -8.12 -18.98
N ARG A 9 -22.51 -8.66 -19.87
CA ARG A 9 -22.11 -9.05 -21.23
C ARG A 9 -22.36 -8.00 -22.29
N ASP A 10 -23.31 -7.07 -22.09
CA ASP A 10 -23.91 -6.35 -23.23
C ASP A 10 -23.70 -4.83 -23.24
N ARG A 11 -23.16 -4.21 -22.19
CA ARG A 11 -22.76 -2.78 -22.22
C ARG A 11 -21.56 -2.57 -21.32
N GLY A 12 -20.58 -1.79 -21.78
CA GLY A 12 -19.32 -1.45 -21.10
C GLY A 12 -19.49 -0.74 -19.75
N THR A 13 -20.11 -1.45 -18.83
CA THR A 13 -20.38 -1.08 -17.44
C THR A 13 -19.30 -1.80 -16.64
N SER A 14 -18.51 -1.05 -15.88
CA SER A 14 -17.36 -1.64 -15.18
C SER A 14 -17.82 -2.61 -14.10
N THR A 15 -16.99 -3.61 -13.79
CA THR A 15 -17.26 -4.58 -12.71
C THR A 15 -17.54 -3.87 -11.38
N LEU A 16 -16.92 -2.72 -11.15
CA LEU A 16 -17.12 -1.86 -9.99
C LEU A 16 -18.52 -1.25 -9.95
N GLU A 17 -19.02 -0.73 -11.08
CA GLU A 17 -20.41 -0.24 -11.20
C GLU A 17 -21.41 -1.37 -10.99
N ALA A 18 -21.13 -2.58 -11.47
CA ALA A 18 -21.99 -3.74 -11.28
C ALA A 18 -22.05 -4.19 -9.81
N ILE A 19 -20.93 -4.13 -9.07
CA ILE A 19 -20.85 -4.47 -7.64
C ILE A 19 -21.57 -3.43 -6.80
N LEU A 20 -21.32 -2.13 -7.04
CA LEU A 20 -21.96 -1.05 -6.29
C LEU A 20 -23.47 -1.00 -6.50
N VAL A 21 -23.95 -1.22 -7.72
CA VAL A 21 -25.39 -1.32 -8.02
C VAL A 21 -25.99 -2.57 -7.37
N THR A 22 -25.26 -3.68 -7.30
CA THR A 22 -25.73 -4.91 -6.64
C THR A 22 -25.85 -4.72 -5.12
N LEU A 23 -24.89 -4.07 -4.47
CA LEU A 23 -24.93 -3.77 -3.04
C LEU A 23 -26.10 -2.82 -2.67
N GLU A 24 -26.39 -1.84 -3.53
CA GLU A 24 -27.49 -0.90 -3.30
C GLU A 24 -28.87 -1.54 -3.53
N LEU A 25 -28.98 -2.45 -4.49
CA LEU A 25 -30.19 -3.27 -4.71
C LEU A 25 -30.48 -4.28 -3.59
N MET A 26 -29.47 -4.62 -2.77
CA MET A 26 -29.65 -5.50 -1.61
C MET A 26 -30.07 -4.76 -0.34
N ARG A 27 -30.15 -3.42 -0.35
CA ARG A 27 -30.71 -2.67 0.78
C ARG A 27 -32.24 -2.83 0.85
N PRO A 28 -32.88 -2.74 2.04
CA PRO A 28 -34.28 -3.13 2.23
C PRO A 28 -35.34 -2.22 1.59
N LYS A 29 -34.98 -1.31 0.69
CA LYS A 29 -35.93 -0.43 -0.01
C LYS A 29 -35.96 -0.80 -1.49
N GLN A 30 -37.14 -1.20 -1.96
CA GLN A 30 -37.44 -1.51 -3.36
C GLN A 30 -37.31 -0.24 -4.21
N GLY A 31 -36.13 -0.04 -4.80
CA GLY A 31 -35.89 0.94 -5.85
C GLY A 31 -35.58 0.25 -7.18
N THR A 32 -35.79 0.94 -8.28
CA THR A 32 -35.38 0.46 -9.61
C THR A 32 -33.86 0.52 -9.77
N LEU A 33 -33.30 -0.29 -10.67
CA LEU A 33 -31.87 -0.31 -10.98
C LEU A 33 -31.32 1.08 -11.36
N ALA A 34 -32.12 1.90 -12.03
CA ALA A 34 -31.76 3.26 -12.40
C ALA A 34 -31.63 4.18 -11.18
N GLU A 35 -32.55 4.06 -10.22
CA GLU A 35 -32.51 4.83 -8.96
C GLU A 35 -31.35 4.38 -8.06
N ALA A 36 -31.03 3.08 -8.02
CA ALA A 36 -29.87 2.56 -7.31
C ALA A 36 -28.55 3.07 -7.93
N ARG A 37 -28.47 3.11 -9.27
CA ARG A 37 -27.32 3.69 -9.99
C ARG A 37 -27.17 5.17 -9.70
N ASP A 38 -28.25 5.94 -9.79
CA ASP A 38 -28.22 7.38 -9.53
C ASP A 38 -27.89 7.68 -8.06
N ALA A 39 -28.36 6.87 -7.10
CA ALA A 39 -28.02 7.00 -5.69
C ALA A 39 -26.53 6.74 -5.40
N VAL A 40 -25.92 5.73 -6.05
CA VAL A 40 -24.47 5.46 -5.94
C VAL A 40 -23.67 6.60 -6.58
N LEU A 41 -24.08 7.07 -7.76
CA LEU A 41 -23.42 8.16 -8.48
C LEU A 41 -23.50 9.50 -7.74
N LEU A 42 -24.55 9.72 -6.94
CA LEU A 42 -24.78 10.90 -6.12
C LEU A 42 -24.36 10.74 -4.65
N SER A 43 -23.79 9.60 -4.27
CA SER A 43 -23.45 9.32 -2.87
C SER A 43 -22.30 10.21 -2.38
N ALA A 44 -22.42 10.71 -1.15
CA ALA A 44 -21.40 11.53 -0.51
C ALA A 44 -20.05 10.78 -0.41
N ALA A 45 -20.07 9.47 -0.14
CA ALA A 45 -18.87 8.64 -0.06
C ALA A 45 -18.06 8.60 -1.38
N ARG A 46 -18.72 8.56 -2.55
CA ARG A 46 -18.04 8.68 -3.84
C ARG A 46 -17.40 10.06 -4.00
N ASN A 47 -18.11 11.12 -3.62
CA ASN A 47 -17.60 12.47 -3.73
C ASN A 47 -16.43 12.71 -2.76
N ASP A 48 -16.49 12.17 -1.54
CA ASP A 48 -15.41 12.29 -0.55
C ASP A 48 -14.15 11.53 -0.99
N ALA A 49 -14.30 10.31 -1.53
CA ALA A 49 -13.20 9.55 -2.11
C ALA A 49 -12.62 10.25 -3.35
N LEU A 50 -13.47 10.82 -4.21
CA LEU A 50 -13.04 11.59 -5.38
C LEU A 50 -12.32 12.89 -4.96
N HIS A 51 -12.78 13.57 -3.91
CA HIS A 51 -12.19 14.83 -3.45
C HIS A 51 -10.88 14.62 -2.69
N GLN A 52 -10.78 13.54 -1.89
CA GLN A 52 -9.51 13.09 -1.32
C GLN A 52 -8.52 12.75 -2.43
N HIS A 53 -8.98 12.07 -3.48
CA HIS A 53 -8.17 11.74 -4.65
C HIS A 53 -7.74 12.98 -5.46
N GLU A 54 -8.63 13.93 -5.74
CA GLU A 54 -8.30 15.20 -6.41
C GLU A 54 -7.29 16.02 -5.62
N THR A 55 -7.42 16.05 -4.29
CA THR A 55 -6.46 16.70 -3.40
C THR A 55 -5.10 15.99 -3.43
N LEU A 56 -5.10 14.66 -3.54
CA LEU A 56 -3.90 13.83 -3.64
C LEU A 56 -3.17 14.04 -4.97
N MET A 57 -3.91 14.13 -6.08
CA MET A 57 -3.37 14.42 -7.40
C MET A 57 -2.86 15.85 -7.52
N ALA A 58 -3.56 16.83 -6.94
CA ALA A 58 -3.08 18.21 -6.89
C ALA A 58 -1.78 18.34 -6.05
N SER A 59 -1.67 17.55 -4.98
CA SER A 59 -0.43 17.47 -4.18
C SER A 59 0.72 16.82 -4.97
N TYR A 60 0.42 15.80 -5.78
CA TYR A 60 1.38 15.13 -6.65
C TYR A 60 1.89 16.06 -7.76
N GLU A 61 1.00 16.82 -8.39
CA GLU A 61 1.35 17.83 -9.42
C GLU A 61 2.16 19.00 -8.83
N ALA A 62 1.85 19.44 -7.61
CA ALA A 62 2.59 20.49 -6.91
C ALA A 62 4.03 20.06 -6.56
N ILE A 63 4.22 18.82 -6.12
CA ILE A 63 5.56 18.26 -5.84
C ILE A 63 6.37 18.14 -7.13
N GLY A 64 5.75 17.71 -8.23
CA GLY A 64 6.42 17.61 -9.53
C GLY A 64 6.78 18.95 -10.19
N SER A 65 6.13 20.05 -9.82
CA SER A 65 6.38 21.38 -10.39
C SER A 65 7.41 22.19 -9.59
N ASP A 66 7.49 22.05 -8.28
CA ASP A 66 8.49 22.73 -7.43
C ASP A 66 9.93 22.23 -7.68
N GLU A 67 10.13 20.98 -8.12
CA GLU A 67 11.46 20.46 -8.47
C GLU A 67 11.98 20.96 -9.84
N ILE A 68 11.09 21.36 -10.74
CA ILE A 68 11.47 21.89 -12.06
C ILE A 68 11.97 23.34 -11.92
N ASP A 69 11.38 24.13 -11.02
CA ASP A 69 11.82 25.51 -10.78
C ASP A 69 13.12 25.60 -9.95
N GLN A 70 13.37 24.65 -9.04
CA GLN A 70 14.61 24.65 -8.23
C GLN A 70 15.87 24.26 -9.01
N ARG A 71 15.76 23.59 -10.17
CA ARG A 71 16.92 23.29 -11.04
C ARG A 71 17.41 24.51 -11.84
N SER A 72 16.70 25.63 -11.82
CA SER A 72 17.01 26.82 -12.64
C SER A 72 17.79 27.92 -11.89
N GLY A 73 18.05 27.76 -10.58
CA GLY A 73 18.65 28.81 -9.75
C GLY A 73 19.80 28.34 -8.85
N LEU A 74 21.01 28.23 -9.39
CA LEU A 74 22.22 28.21 -8.55
C LEU A 74 22.49 29.63 -8.00
N SER A 75 22.37 29.82 -6.67
CA SER A 75 23.44 30.44 -5.85
C SER A 75 23.07 30.53 -4.37
N SER A 76 23.92 29.91 -3.55
CA SER A 76 24.36 30.29 -2.20
C SER A 76 23.35 30.59 -1.08
N SER A 77 23.57 29.86 0.03
CA SER A 77 23.55 30.39 1.39
C SER A 77 22.19 30.62 2.06
N THR A 78 21.76 29.62 2.84
CA THR A 78 21.59 29.64 4.32
C THR A 78 20.78 28.41 4.68
N ARG A 79 21.29 27.53 5.55
CA ARG A 79 20.55 26.33 6.00
C ARG A 79 19.31 26.79 6.78
N ASP A 80 18.13 26.59 6.19
CA ASP A 80 16.84 26.79 6.84
C ASP A 80 16.63 25.68 7.90
N PRO A 81 16.37 26.02 9.19
CA PRO A 81 16.16 25.04 10.26
C PRO A 81 14.87 24.20 10.12
N LYS A 82 14.03 24.45 9.10
CA LYS A 82 12.77 23.72 8.87
C LYS A 82 12.91 22.42 8.07
N GLN A 83 14.09 22.10 7.54
CA GLN A 83 14.36 20.82 6.88
C GLN A 83 14.88 19.76 7.87
N ARG A 84 14.21 19.56 9.02
CA ARG A 84 14.40 18.31 9.77
C ARG A 84 13.67 17.20 9.01
N ARG A 85 14.35 16.66 8.00
CA ARG A 85 13.99 15.34 7.45
C ARG A 85 13.92 14.39 8.65
N HIS A 86 12.76 13.79 8.89
CA HIS A 86 12.65 12.73 9.88
C HIS A 86 13.42 11.54 9.28
N ASP A 87 14.69 11.42 9.66
CA ASP A 87 15.42 10.19 9.43
C ASP A 87 14.70 9.08 10.21
N MET A 88 14.48 7.93 9.57
CA MET A 88 13.82 6.78 10.18
C MET A 88 14.64 6.31 11.39
N ASP A 89 13.99 6.21 12.55
CA ASP A 89 14.62 5.70 13.77
C ASP A 89 14.60 4.17 13.76
N VAL A 90 15.51 3.57 13.00
CA VAL A 90 15.47 2.13 12.72
C VAL A 90 15.76 1.29 13.96
N ASP A 91 16.62 1.76 14.86
CA ASP A 91 16.91 1.08 16.13
C ASP A 91 15.63 0.98 16.98
N HIS A 92 14.83 2.06 17.04
CA HIS A 92 13.55 2.02 17.72
C HIS A 92 12.55 1.09 17.02
N ILE A 93 12.50 1.09 15.68
CA ILE A 93 11.64 0.17 14.91
C ILE A 93 11.97 -1.29 15.23
N ILE A 94 13.25 -1.66 15.26
CA ILE A 94 13.71 -3.02 15.59
C ILE A 94 13.23 -3.41 16.99
N GLU A 95 13.48 -2.55 17.99
CA GLU A 95 13.05 -2.81 19.36
C GLU A 95 11.53 -3.02 19.46
N GLN A 96 10.76 -2.19 18.76
CA GLN A 96 9.31 -2.29 18.78
C GLN A 96 8.77 -3.51 18.02
N LEU A 97 9.39 -3.92 16.91
CA LEU A 97 9.03 -5.16 16.23
C LEU A 97 9.28 -6.39 17.12
N ASP A 98 10.39 -6.42 17.85
CA ASP A 98 10.66 -7.48 18.84
C ASP A 98 9.60 -7.49 19.96
N ASN A 99 9.08 -6.32 20.34
CA ASN A 99 7.97 -6.23 21.29
C ASN A 99 6.66 -6.77 20.69
N VAL A 100 6.36 -6.47 19.42
CA VAL A 100 5.20 -7.03 18.70
C VAL A 100 5.29 -8.55 18.67
N VAL A 101 6.43 -9.11 18.26
CA VAL A 101 6.62 -10.57 18.22
C VAL A 101 6.44 -11.19 19.60
N ARG A 102 7.04 -10.62 20.65
CA ARG A 102 6.87 -11.12 22.02
C ARG A 102 5.41 -11.07 22.49
N ALA A 103 4.72 -9.97 22.22
CA ALA A 103 3.31 -9.81 22.60
C ALA A 103 2.42 -10.81 21.85
N LEU A 104 2.64 -10.98 20.55
CA LEU A 104 1.89 -11.90 19.70
C LEU A 104 2.03 -13.35 20.16
N LEU A 105 3.25 -13.76 20.54
CA LEU A 105 3.56 -15.14 20.92
C LEU A 105 3.18 -15.49 22.37
N ALA A 106 3.05 -14.50 23.26
CA ALA A 106 2.90 -14.73 24.71
C ALA A 106 1.72 -15.66 25.06
N ASP A 107 0.56 -15.45 24.44
CA ASP A 107 -0.68 -16.20 24.72
C ASP A 107 -1.25 -16.90 23.47
N PHE A 108 -0.47 -17.01 22.39
CA PHE A 108 -0.95 -17.48 21.09
C PHE A 108 -1.57 -18.89 21.16
N GLU A 109 -0.81 -19.88 21.63
CA GLU A 109 -1.30 -21.27 21.70
C GLU A 109 -2.52 -21.41 22.61
N SER A 110 -2.54 -20.65 23.71
CA SER A 110 -3.67 -20.66 24.64
C SER A 110 -4.93 -20.07 24.00
N LYS A 111 -4.79 -19.07 23.13
CA LYS A 111 -5.90 -18.39 22.46
C LYS A 111 -6.42 -19.18 21.25
N TYR A 112 -5.52 -19.74 20.44
CA TYR A 112 -5.86 -20.34 19.14
C TYR A 112 -5.84 -21.88 19.13
N GLY A 113 -5.22 -22.53 20.13
CA GLY A 113 -5.20 -23.98 20.27
C GLY A 113 -4.21 -24.71 19.35
N TYR A 114 -3.30 -23.99 18.70
CA TYR A 114 -2.22 -24.52 17.86
C TYR A 114 -0.96 -23.63 17.98
N PRO A 115 0.25 -24.18 17.71
CA PRO A 115 1.50 -23.42 17.77
C PRO A 115 1.52 -22.25 16.77
N PRO A 116 2.09 -21.09 17.13
CA PRO A 116 2.30 -20.00 16.19
C PRO A 116 3.26 -20.43 15.06
N GLY A 117 3.13 -19.77 13.92
CA GLY A 117 4.14 -19.78 12.88
C GLY A 117 5.43 -19.04 13.28
N THR A 118 6.33 -18.91 12.31
CA THR A 118 7.61 -18.23 12.49
C THR A 118 7.42 -16.72 12.32
N ASN A 119 7.35 -15.99 13.44
CA ASN A 119 7.32 -14.53 13.46
C ASN A 119 8.74 -14.01 13.73
N THR A 120 9.32 -13.28 12.79
CA THR A 120 10.73 -12.86 12.86
C THR A 120 10.98 -11.49 12.25
N THR A 121 11.91 -10.76 12.87
CA THR A 121 12.62 -9.62 12.28
C THR A 121 14.03 -10.09 11.96
N VAL A 122 14.43 -10.06 10.70
CA VAL A 122 15.77 -10.45 10.25
C VAL A 122 16.57 -9.18 10.02
N LEU A 123 17.72 -9.05 10.69
CA LEU A 123 18.62 -7.91 10.48
C LEU A 123 19.38 -8.04 9.17
N ALA A 124 19.70 -6.90 8.55
CA ALA A 124 20.52 -6.85 7.35
C ALA A 124 21.97 -7.31 7.64
N ASP A 125 22.54 -8.09 6.72
CA ASP A 125 23.94 -8.51 6.75
C ASP A 125 24.72 -7.83 5.60
N GLY A 126 24.81 -6.50 5.69
CA GLY A 126 25.48 -5.63 4.72
C GLY A 126 24.64 -5.23 3.51
N ASP A 127 25.28 -4.52 2.58
CA ASP A 127 24.57 -3.75 1.54
C ASP A 127 24.50 -4.47 0.17
N GLU A 128 24.80 -5.77 0.10
CA GLU A 128 24.83 -6.48 -1.19
C GLU A 128 23.44 -6.55 -1.84
N GLU A 129 22.43 -7.01 -1.09
CA GLU A 129 21.07 -7.13 -1.62
C GLU A 129 20.46 -5.75 -1.91
N LEU A 130 20.77 -4.75 -1.08
CA LEU A 130 20.31 -3.37 -1.29
C LEU A 130 20.91 -2.77 -2.58
N ARG A 131 22.18 -3.03 -2.86
CA ARG A 131 22.83 -2.63 -4.11
C ARG A 131 22.23 -3.36 -5.31
N ALA A 132 21.94 -4.65 -5.18
CA ALA A 132 21.29 -5.42 -6.24
C ALA A 132 19.89 -4.87 -6.56
N LEU A 133 19.10 -4.54 -5.52
CA LEU A 133 17.80 -3.90 -5.68
C LEU A 133 17.92 -2.54 -6.40
N SER A 134 18.85 -1.67 -5.98
CA SER A 134 19.07 -0.39 -6.66
C SER A 134 19.48 -0.55 -8.13
N GLN A 135 20.24 -1.60 -8.46
CA GLN A 135 20.60 -1.92 -9.85
C GLN A 135 19.40 -2.38 -10.67
N GLU A 136 18.54 -3.24 -10.12
CA GLU A 136 17.31 -3.71 -10.78
C GLU A 136 16.37 -2.54 -11.09
N LEU A 137 16.17 -1.64 -10.13
CA LEU A 137 15.34 -0.46 -10.32
C LEU A 137 15.97 0.60 -11.25
N GLY A 138 17.27 0.49 -11.53
CA GLY A 138 18.01 1.45 -12.35
C GLY A 138 18.13 2.85 -11.73
N ALA A 139 17.88 2.98 -10.42
CA ALA A 139 17.87 4.25 -9.70
C ALA A 139 18.32 4.07 -8.23
N PRO A 140 18.83 5.13 -7.57
CA PRO A 140 19.02 5.12 -6.13
C PRO A 140 17.72 4.84 -5.39
N LEU A 141 17.80 4.12 -4.28
CA LEU A 141 16.63 3.85 -3.45
C LEU A 141 16.17 5.11 -2.70
N PRO A 142 14.84 5.24 -2.47
CA PRO A 142 14.29 6.21 -1.54
C PRO A 142 14.98 6.13 -0.17
N ALA A 143 15.18 7.27 0.48
CA ALA A 143 16.05 7.36 1.66
C ALA A 143 15.54 6.53 2.86
N ASP A 144 14.23 6.51 3.08
CA ASP A 144 13.56 5.72 4.12
C ASP A 144 13.62 4.21 3.83
N ILE A 145 13.41 3.82 2.58
CA ILE A 145 13.55 2.43 2.12
C ILE A 145 14.99 1.94 2.25
N SER A 146 15.96 2.77 1.85
CA SER A 146 17.38 2.50 2.00
C SER A 146 17.79 2.37 3.48
N ALA A 147 17.28 3.25 4.35
CA ALA A 147 17.53 3.19 5.78
C ALA A 147 16.93 1.92 6.42
N PHE A 148 15.69 1.58 6.07
CA PHE A 148 15.03 0.37 6.56
C PHE A 148 15.79 -0.89 6.14
N PHE A 149 15.97 -1.10 4.83
CA PHE A 149 16.60 -2.32 4.31
C PHE A 149 18.11 -2.40 4.54
N GLY A 150 18.75 -1.29 4.91
CA GLY A 150 20.14 -1.28 5.38
C GLY A 150 20.30 -1.83 6.81
N ALA A 151 19.22 -1.96 7.58
CA ALA A 151 19.26 -2.46 8.95
C ALA A 151 18.37 -3.70 9.18
N ILE A 152 17.25 -3.80 8.46
CA ILE A 152 16.29 -4.90 8.52
C ILE A 152 16.19 -5.54 7.14
N ALA A 153 16.63 -6.78 7.01
CA ALA A 153 16.48 -7.53 5.76
C ALA A 153 15.03 -7.92 5.53
N GLU A 154 14.32 -8.42 6.55
CA GLU A 154 12.98 -8.99 6.39
C GLU A 154 12.18 -8.85 7.68
N VAL A 155 10.86 -8.66 7.54
CA VAL A 155 9.90 -8.83 8.63
C VAL A 155 8.83 -9.82 8.19
N SER A 156 8.67 -10.91 8.94
CA SER A 156 7.66 -11.92 8.70
C SER A 156 6.82 -12.09 9.95
N LEU A 157 5.53 -11.77 9.86
CA LEU A 157 4.56 -11.79 10.94
C LEU A 157 3.31 -12.58 10.50
N PRO A 158 3.43 -13.88 10.18
CA PRO A 158 2.32 -14.68 9.65
C PRO A 158 1.13 -14.79 10.60
N ASP A 159 1.35 -14.59 11.90
CA ASP A 159 0.31 -14.69 12.93
C ASP A 159 -0.35 -13.36 13.28
N LEU A 160 0.12 -12.24 12.70
CA LEU A 160 -0.47 -10.92 12.88
C LEU A 160 -1.61 -10.70 11.86
N TRP A 161 -2.86 -10.73 12.33
CA TRP A 161 -4.09 -10.66 11.52
C TRP A 161 -4.12 -11.68 10.36
N ASN A 162 -4.09 -11.22 9.10
CA ASN A 162 -4.03 -12.07 7.90
C ASN A 162 -2.59 -12.48 7.55
N GLY A 163 -1.61 -12.19 8.42
CA GLY A 163 -0.19 -12.39 8.20
C GLY A 163 0.43 -11.25 7.41
N TYR A 164 1.50 -10.66 7.92
CA TYR A 164 2.21 -9.54 7.29
C TYR A 164 3.64 -9.95 6.89
N PHE A 165 4.08 -9.50 5.73
CA PHE A 165 5.41 -9.78 5.21
C PHE A 165 6.00 -8.53 4.56
N ILE A 166 7.08 -7.99 5.13
CA ILE A 166 7.92 -6.98 4.50
C ILE A 166 9.13 -7.72 3.95
N GLY A 167 9.14 -7.91 2.63
CA GLY A 167 10.02 -8.88 1.99
C GLY A 167 11.45 -8.37 1.79
N PRO A 168 12.42 -9.29 1.71
CA PRO A 168 13.81 -8.94 1.54
C PRO A 168 14.09 -8.25 0.20
N PRO A 169 15.16 -7.43 0.09
CA PRO A 169 15.46 -6.70 -1.14
C PRO A 169 15.57 -7.58 -2.39
N ASN A 170 16.02 -8.83 -2.24
CA ASN A 170 16.10 -9.80 -3.32
C ASN A 170 14.70 -10.23 -3.85
N TRP A 171 13.71 -10.39 -2.97
CA TRP A 171 12.32 -10.69 -3.32
C TRP A 171 11.66 -9.49 -3.99
N ILE A 172 11.93 -8.28 -3.49
CA ILE A 172 11.45 -7.03 -4.10
C ILE A 172 11.99 -6.90 -5.53
N ALA A 173 13.29 -7.16 -5.73
CA ALA A 173 13.92 -7.13 -7.05
C ALA A 173 13.32 -8.21 -7.97
N GLU A 174 13.07 -9.42 -7.46
CA GLU A 174 12.43 -10.49 -8.21
C GLU A 174 11.02 -10.11 -8.68
N LEU A 175 10.18 -9.55 -7.81
CA LEU A 175 8.82 -9.09 -8.16
C LEU A 175 8.85 -7.97 -9.21
N HIS A 176 9.80 -7.05 -9.09
CA HIS A 176 9.94 -5.96 -10.07
C HIS A 176 10.35 -6.50 -11.45
N ASN A 177 11.31 -7.43 -11.48
CA ASN A 177 11.78 -8.09 -12.70
C ASN A 177 10.71 -8.99 -13.34
N SER A 178 9.98 -9.78 -12.53
CA SER A 178 8.89 -10.65 -12.99
C SER A 178 7.64 -9.88 -13.40
N ARG A 179 7.56 -8.61 -13.02
CA ARG A 179 6.46 -7.68 -13.26
C ARG A 179 5.20 -8.05 -12.48
N GLU A 180 5.29 -8.17 -11.16
CA GLU A 180 4.19 -8.65 -10.32
C GLU A 180 3.83 -7.71 -9.15
N PRO A 181 3.13 -6.58 -9.40
CA PRO A 181 3.13 -5.77 -10.61
C PRO A 181 4.36 -4.84 -10.65
N ARG A 182 4.75 -4.42 -11.85
CA ARG A 182 5.77 -3.37 -12.05
C ARG A 182 5.17 -1.97 -12.12
N PHE A 183 3.94 -1.87 -12.60
CA PHE A 183 3.26 -0.59 -12.80
C PHE A 183 1.86 -0.62 -12.20
N ILE A 184 1.39 0.55 -11.75
CA ILE A 184 -0.02 0.83 -11.48
C ILE A 184 -0.53 1.75 -12.58
N ARG A 185 -1.71 1.44 -13.15
CA ARG A 185 -2.41 2.34 -14.08
C ARG A 185 -3.70 2.84 -13.46
N HIS A 186 -3.88 4.16 -13.49
CA HIS A 186 -5.12 4.83 -13.09
C HIS A 186 -5.46 5.93 -14.13
N GLY A 187 -6.62 5.80 -14.78
CA GLY A 187 -7.00 6.59 -15.93
C GLY A 187 -5.96 6.51 -17.06
N THR A 188 -5.35 7.64 -17.39
CA THR A 188 -4.32 7.73 -18.44
C THR A 188 -2.89 7.67 -17.89
N THR A 189 -2.74 7.65 -16.57
CA THR A 189 -1.45 7.68 -15.88
C THR A 189 -0.98 6.27 -15.59
N THR A 190 0.29 5.99 -15.87
CA THR A 190 0.98 4.76 -15.47
C THR A 190 2.17 5.13 -14.60
N GLN A 191 2.23 4.54 -13.42
CA GLN A 191 3.25 4.81 -12.42
C GLN A 191 4.05 3.54 -12.14
N GLU A 192 5.37 3.60 -12.24
CA GLU A 192 6.24 2.49 -11.83
C GLU A 192 6.25 2.38 -10.31
N VAL A 193 6.20 1.15 -9.81
CA VAL A 193 6.13 0.86 -8.38
C VAL A 193 7.09 -0.24 -7.99
N MET A 194 7.46 -0.22 -6.71
CA MET A 194 8.18 -1.27 -6.05
C MET A 194 7.29 -1.91 -4.99
N ILE A 195 7.10 -3.22 -5.04
CA ILE A 195 6.33 -3.96 -4.04
C ILE A 195 7.24 -4.26 -2.87
N ILE A 196 6.95 -3.68 -1.71
CA ILE A 196 7.82 -3.76 -0.52
C ILE A 196 7.27 -4.72 0.53
N ALA A 197 5.96 -4.98 0.51
CA ALA A 197 5.32 -5.85 1.46
C ALA A 197 4.07 -6.50 0.87
N ALA A 198 3.59 -7.53 1.54
CA ALA A 198 2.33 -8.21 1.26
C ALA A 198 1.67 -8.67 2.56
N ASN A 199 0.38 -9.02 2.48
CA ASN A 199 -0.29 -9.77 3.55
C ASN A 199 -0.82 -11.11 3.03
N GLY A 200 -1.18 -12.03 3.93
CA GLY A 200 -1.72 -13.34 3.56
C GLY A 200 -3.13 -13.30 2.97
N GLY A 201 -3.79 -12.13 2.92
CA GLY A 201 -5.01 -11.88 2.16
C GLY A 201 -4.77 -11.58 0.68
N GLY A 202 -3.51 -11.50 0.24
CA GLY A 202 -3.13 -11.16 -1.14
C GLY A 202 -3.11 -9.66 -1.40
N MET A 203 -3.12 -8.82 -0.36
CA MET A 203 -2.82 -7.39 -0.48
C MET A 203 -1.34 -7.23 -0.79
N LEU A 204 -1.00 -6.35 -1.73
CA LEU A 204 0.36 -5.88 -1.94
C LEU A 204 0.50 -4.45 -1.45
N TYR A 205 1.66 -4.11 -0.90
CA TYR A 205 2.00 -2.76 -0.48
C TYR A 205 3.10 -2.23 -1.38
N ALA A 206 2.79 -1.14 -2.08
CA ALA A 206 3.59 -0.60 -3.16
C ALA A 206 4.11 0.80 -2.84
N ALA A 207 5.37 1.06 -3.17
CA ALA A 207 6.01 2.36 -3.13
C ALA A 207 6.21 2.89 -4.56
N PRO A 208 5.59 4.01 -4.96
CA PRO A 208 5.82 4.66 -6.24
C PRO A 208 7.28 5.09 -6.43
N LEU A 209 7.85 4.84 -7.60
CA LEU A 209 9.20 5.29 -7.95
C LEU A 209 9.18 6.62 -8.71
N PRO A 210 10.21 7.48 -8.56
CA PRO A 210 11.44 7.26 -7.80
C PRO A 210 11.34 7.65 -6.31
N ASP A 211 10.21 8.21 -5.88
CA ASP A 211 10.11 8.89 -4.59
C ASP A 211 9.96 7.96 -3.38
N GLY A 212 9.48 6.73 -3.58
CA GLY A 212 9.20 5.76 -2.52
C GLY A 212 7.93 6.01 -1.72
N ARG A 213 7.11 6.98 -2.15
CA ARG A 213 5.96 7.46 -1.38
C ARG A 213 4.81 7.91 -2.29
N PRO A 214 3.57 7.89 -1.78
CA PRO A 214 3.13 7.28 -0.51
C PRO A 214 3.15 5.75 -0.58
N ILE A 215 2.95 5.06 0.55
CA ILE A 215 2.74 3.60 0.52
C ILE A 215 1.27 3.32 0.17
N LEU A 216 1.08 2.53 -0.88
CA LEU A 216 -0.22 2.18 -1.44
C LEU A 216 -0.57 0.73 -1.11
N ALA A 217 -1.79 0.49 -0.67
CA ALA A 217 -2.38 -0.84 -0.59
C ALA A 217 -3.07 -1.19 -1.91
N LEU A 218 -2.68 -2.32 -2.49
CA LEU A 218 -3.21 -2.86 -3.74
C LEU A 218 -3.98 -4.15 -3.43
N PRO A 219 -5.33 -4.09 -3.38
CA PRO A 219 -6.15 -5.28 -3.22
C PRO A 219 -5.85 -6.32 -4.28
N ASN A 220 -6.04 -7.59 -3.93
CA ASN A 220 -5.83 -8.70 -4.86
C ASN A 220 -6.65 -8.48 -6.14
N SER A 221 -5.95 -8.39 -7.27
CA SER A 221 -6.55 -8.15 -8.58
C SER A 221 -5.68 -8.72 -9.69
N ALA A 222 -6.25 -8.77 -10.89
CA ALA A 222 -5.55 -9.23 -12.07
C ALA A 222 -4.44 -8.24 -12.47
N ILE A 223 -3.20 -8.74 -12.50
CA ILE A 223 -2.05 -8.04 -13.07
C ILE A 223 -1.93 -8.47 -14.53
N GLN A 224 -1.97 -7.50 -15.46
CA GLN A 224 -1.90 -7.77 -16.89
C GLN A 224 -0.61 -7.18 -17.46
N ASN A 225 0.26 -8.06 -17.95
CA ASN A 225 1.55 -7.66 -18.55
C ASN A 225 2.40 -6.77 -17.64
N GLY A 226 2.32 -6.97 -16.32
CA GLY A 226 3.01 -6.15 -15.34
C GLY A 226 2.28 -4.92 -14.83
N ILE A 227 1.04 -4.71 -15.28
CA ILE A 227 0.25 -3.54 -14.93
C ILE A 227 -0.89 -3.97 -14.01
N TYR A 228 -0.93 -3.38 -12.82
CA TYR A 228 -2.06 -3.39 -11.93
C TYR A 228 -3.07 -2.33 -12.39
N ASP A 229 -4.29 -2.75 -12.70
CA ASP A 229 -5.36 -1.85 -13.16
C ASP A 229 -6.14 -1.30 -11.97
N ALA A 230 -5.73 -0.13 -11.50
CA ALA A 230 -6.35 0.55 -10.36
C ALA A 230 -7.76 1.07 -10.69
N ASP A 231 -8.12 1.29 -11.96
CA ASP A 231 -9.49 1.70 -12.33
C ASP A 231 -10.50 0.55 -12.11
N VAL A 232 -10.01 -0.70 -12.15
CA VAL A 232 -10.84 -1.89 -11.93
C VAL A 232 -10.81 -2.32 -10.46
N ALA A 233 -9.63 -2.33 -9.86
CA ALA A 233 -9.40 -2.91 -8.54
C ALA A 233 -9.54 -1.91 -7.38
N GLY A 234 -9.32 -0.63 -7.66
CA GLY A 234 -9.04 0.37 -6.65
C GLY A 234 -7.64 0.21 -6.06
N PHE A 235 -7.23 1.19 -5.24
CA PHE A 235 -6.07 1.14 -4.37
C PHE A 235 -6.30 2.13 -3.22
N GLY A 236 -5.61 1.95 -2.10
CA GLY A 236 -5.70 2.84 -0.94
C GLY A 236 -4.35 3.46 -0.61
N LEU A 237 -4.32 4.70 -0.13
CA LEU A 237 -3.16 5.23 0.58
C LEU A 237 -3.20 4.70 2.01
N VAL A 238 -2.12 4.07 2.45
CA VAL A 238 -2.04 3.51 3.82
C VAL A 238 -1.00 4.19 4.70
N ALA A 239 -0.02 4.87 4.12
CA ALA A 239 0.95 5.68 4.84
C ALA A 239 1.60 6.71 3.91
N ALA A 240 2.08 7.84 4.45
CA ALA A 240 2.80 8.83 3.64
C ALA A 240 4.22 8.39 3.26
N ASN A 241 4.79 7.39 3.93
CA ASN A 241 6.13 6.84 3.70
C ASN A 241 6.32 5.52 4.48
N LEU A 242 7.49 4.88 4.35
CA LEU A 242 7.76 3.60 5.01
C LEU A 242 7.83 3.72 6.55
N ASP A 243 8.34 4.82 7.10
CA ASP A 243 8.41 5.04 8.55
C ASP A 243 7.00 5.07 9.17
N GLU A 244 6.08 5.81 8.56
CA GLU A 244 4.68 5.84 9.00
C GLU A 244 3.98 4.48 8.84
N PHE A 245 4.26 3.76 7.75
CA PHE A 245 3.75 2.41 7.55
C PHE A 245 4.19 1.47 8.67
N MET A 246 5.49 1.44 8.97
CA MET A 246 6.04 0.58 10.03
C MET A 246 5.52 0.98 11.42
N ARG A 247 5.47 2.27 11.73
CA ARG A 247 4.92 2.76 13.02
C ARG A 247 3.45 2.39 13.19
N THR A 248 2.67 2.48 12.13
CA THR A 248 1.24 2.12 12.15
C THR A 248 1.08 0.61 12.37
N LEU A 249 1.84 -0.20 11.63
CA LEU A 249 1.87 -1.66 11.81
C LEU A 249 2.22 -2.05 13.25
N ILE A 250 3.29 -1.47 13.79
CA ILE A 250 3.78 -1.72 15.14
C ILE A 250 2.75 -1.30 16.18
N THR A 251 2.22 -0.08 16.06
CA THR A 251 1.25 0.47 17.02
C THR A 251 0.01 -0.40 17.09
N ALA A 252 -0.51 -0.79 15.92
CA ALA A 252 -1.69 -1.64 15.84
C ALA A 252 -1.39 -3.09 16.26
N GLY A 253 -0.20 -3.63 15.99
CA GLY A 253 0.21 -4.96 16.45
C GLY A 253 0.46 -5.06 17.97
N LEU A 254 0.79 -3.94 18.62
CA LEU A 254 0.89 -3.86 20.08
C LEU A 254 -0.46 -3.56 20.76
N ALA A 255 -1.38 -2.92 20.05
CA ALA A 255 -2.76 -2.84 20.50
C ALA A 255 -3.36 -4.24 20.40
N GLU A 256 -4.10 -4.71 21.41
CA GLU A 256 -4.88 -5.96 21.32
C GLU A 256 -6.07 -5.84 20.33
N ASP A 257 -5.97 -4.93 19.36
CA ASP A 257 -6.99 -4.64 18.38
C ASP A 257 -7.02 -5.76 17.32
N SER A 258 -8.22 -6.30 17.09
CA SER A 258 -8.44 -7.30 16.05
C SER A 258 -8.49 -6.69 14.65
N THR A 259 -8.52 -5.35 14.54
CA THR A 259 -8.66 -4.65 13.27
C THR A 259 -7.31 -4.35 12.64
N ASP A 260 -7.14 -4.83 11.41
CA ASP A 260 -6.01 -4.50 10.55
C ASP A 260 -6.13 -3.03 10.08
N PRO A 261 -5.17 -2.15 10.42
CA PRO A 261 -5.23 -0.72 10.09
C PRO A 261 -5.13 -0.45 8.59
N PHE A 262 -4.69 -1.43 7.80
CA PHE A 262 -4.48 -1.31 6.36
C PHE A 262 -5.53 -2.08 5.55
N ASP A 263 -6.52 -2.69 6.19
CA ASP A 263 -7.61 -3.37 5.49
C ASP A 263 -8.54 -2.33 4.81
N PRO A 264 -8.52 -2.24 3.46
CA PRO A 264 -9.32 -1.25 2.75
C PRO A 264 -10.82 -1.56 2.81
N TYR A 265 -11.21 -2.76 3.27
CA TYR A 265 -12.61 -3.16 3.39
C TYR A 265 -13.25 -2.70 4.72
N GLN A 266 -12.47 -2.21 5.69
CA GLN A 266 -12.98 -1.78 6.99
C GLN A 266 -13.21 -0.27 7.13
N GLN A 267 -12.80 0.54 6.15
CA GLN A 267 -13.10 1.97 6.15
C GLN A 267 -14.51 2.24 5.60
N ASN A 268 -15.55 2.00 6.42
CA ASN A 268 -16.95 2.38 6.16
C ASN A 268 -17.60 3.04 7.37
#